data_AF-A0A8X7BVI4-F1
#
_entry.id   AF-A0A8X7BVI4-F1
#
_cell.length_a   1.000
_cell.length_b   1.000
_cell.length_c   1.000
_cell.angle_alpha   90.00
_cell.angle_beta   90.00
_cell.angle_gamma   90.00
#
_symmetry.space_group_name_H-M   'P 1'
#
loop_
_entity.id
_entity.type
_entity.pdbx_description
1 polymer ?
#
loop_
_entity_poly.entity_id
_entity_poly.type
_entity_poly.pdbx_seq_one_letter_code
_entity_poly.pdbx_strand_id
1 'polypeptide(L)'
;MVDIEGRSVLNKFIILPKAKGNRTLLGTDFLGSAGLVLDVKNTCWYFWDNPTHKYPFGEELDTPSIAEKMSSNTYQLREGENESLTFVQKQKLTLLLESFQNVFEPGEKQQLS
;
A
#
# COMPACT_ATOMS: atom_id res chain seq x y z
N MET A 1 -11.38 18.98 10.38
CA MET A 1 -9.99 19.36 10.68
C MET A 1 -9.37 18.19 11.42
N VAL A 2 -8.13 17.82 11.07
CA VAL A 2 -7.40 16.72 11.71
C VAL A 2 -6.05 17.26 12.14
N ASP A 3 -5.65 16.96 13.37
CA ASP A 3 -4.36 17.35 13.90
C ASP A 3 -3.37 16.19 13.80
N ILE A 4 -2.19 16.46 13.26
CA ILE A 4 -1.11 15.49 13.06
C ILE A 4 0.18 16.13 13.55
N GLU A 5 0.75 15.61 14.64
CA GLU A 5 2.05 16.05 15.17
C GLU A 5 2.19 17.58 15.27
N GLY A 6 1.14 18.23 15.80
CA GLY A 6 1.08 19.69 15.96
C GLY A 6 0.67 20.50 14.73
N ARG A 7 0.29 19.85 13.61
CA ARG A 7 -0.23 20.52 12.41
C ARG A 7 -1.71 20.23 12.20
N SER A 8 -2.51 21.28 12.02
CA SER A 8 -3.92 21.15 11.65
C SER A 8 -4.10 21.10 10.14
N VAL A 9 -4.69 20.01 9.66
CA VAL A 9 -4.98 19.78 8.24
C VAL A 9 -6.48 19.89 8.03
N LEU A 10 -6.88 20.83 7.17
CA LEU A 10 -8.25 20.91 6.68
C LEU A 10 -8.40 19.93 5.51
N ASN A 11 -9.13 18.83 5.74
CA ASN A 11 -9.48 17.91 4.66
C ASN A 11 -10.96 17.53 4.70
N LYS A 12 -11.52 17.24 3.52
CA LYS A 12 -12.87 16.67 3.37
C LYS A 12 -12.74 15.15 3.35
N PHE A 13 -13.44 14.48 4.25
CA PHE A 13 -13.47 13.02 4.29
C PHE A 13 -14.74 12.48 3.63
N ILE A 14 -14.60 11.35 2.94
CA ILE A 14 -15.73 10.59 2.43
C ILE A 14 -16.17 9.61 3.51
N ILE A 15 -17.45 9.62 3.84
CA ILE A 15 -18.03 8.66 4.79
C ILE A 15 -18.54 7.45 4.02
N LEU A 16 -18.02 6.28 4.35
CA LEU A 16 -18.44 5.00 3.79
C LEU A 16 -19.29 4.24 4.83
N PRO A 17 -20.62 4.44 4.87
CA PRO A 17 -21.46 3.97 5.98
C PRO A 17 -21.56 2.44 6.10
N LYS A 18 -21.14 1.70 5.07
CA LYS A 18 -21.15 0.23 5.03
C LYS A 18 -19.75 -0.39 5.09
N ALA A 19 -18.70 0.42 5.27
CA ALA A 19 -17.35 -0.11 5.40
C ALA A 19 -17.24 -0.96 6.68
N LYS A 20 -16.61 -2.14 6.56
CA LYS A 20 -16.28 -2.97 7.72
C LYS A 20 -14.98 -2.43 8.33
N GLY A 21 -15.03 -2.05 9.60
CA GLY A 21 -13.91 -1.43 10.30
C GLY A 21 -13.92 0.10 10.20
N ASN A 22 -13.52 0.75 11.29
CA ASN A 22 -13.58 2.22 11.42
C ASN A 22 -12.23 2.89 11.08
N ARG A 23 -11.37 2.21 10.32
CA ARG A 23 -10.07 2.76 9.91
C ARG A 23 -10.30 3.77 8.79
N THR A 24 -9.73 4.96 8.95
CA THR A 24 -9.80 6.03 7.94
C THR A 24 -8.73 5.78 6.88
N LEU A 25 -9.14 5.70 5.61
CA LEU A 25 -8.19 5.64 4.49
C LEU A 25 -7.70 7.06 4.18
N LEU A 26 -6.38 7.23 4.11
CA LEU A 26 -5.75 8.49 3.76
C LEU A 26 -5.35 8.46 2.29
N GLY A 27 -6.04 9.27 1.48
CA GLY A 27 -5.75 9.41 0.06
C GLY A 27 -4.55 10.31 -0.22
N THR A 28 -4.12 10.36 -1.47
CA THR A 28 -3.03 11.21 -1.93
C THR A 28 -3.34 12.71 -1.80
N ASP A 29 -4.62 13.07 -1.85
CA ASP A 29 -5.13 14.41 -1.58
C ASP A 29 -4.82 14.86 -0.15
N PHE A 30 -5.06 13.99 0.83
CA PHE A 30 -4.71 14.22 2.22
C PHE A 30 -3.20 14.30 2.40
N LEU A 31 -2.45 13.34 1.84
CA LEU A 31 -0.99 13.31 1.96
C LEU A 31 -0.36 14.60 1.41
N GLY A 32 -0.81 15.06 0.24
CA GLY A 32 -0.36 16.32 -0.35
C GLY A 32 -0.73 17.53 0.49
N SER A 33 -1.98 17.60 0.97
CA SER A 33 -2.47 18.73 1.78
C SER A 33 -1.78 18.84 3.14
N ALA A 34 -1.48 17.69 3.75
CA ALA A 34 -0.75 17.59 5.01
C ALA A 34 0.77 17.78 4.84
N GLY A 35 1.26 17.75 3.59
CA GLY A 35 2.68 17.82 3.31
C GLY A 35 3.45 16.57 3.75
N LEU A 36 2.82 15.41 3.71
CA LEU A 36 3.40 14.15 4.16
C LEU A 36 4.15 13.45 3.04
N VAL A 37 5.33 12.91 3.38
CA VAL A 37 6.11 12.03 2.52
C VAL A 37 6.25 10.68 3.19
N LEU A 38 5.91 9.62 2.46
CA LEU A 38 6.02 8.24 2.93
C LEU A 38 7.33 7.64 2.44
N ASP A 39 8.19 7.20 3.37
CA ASP A 39 9.42 6.47 3.11
C ASP A 39 9.20 5.01 3.46
N VAL A 40 8.63 4.27 2.50
CA VAL A 40 8.27 2.86 2.66
C VAL A 40 9.51 2.01 2.93
N LYS A 41 10.65 2.34 2.31
CA LYS A 41 11.90 1.59 2.46
C LYS A 41 12.40 1.62 3.90
N ASN A 42 12.32 2.79 4.54
CA ASN A 42 12.77 2.98 5.92
C ASN A 42 11.61 2.94 6.92
N THR A 43 10.44 2.45 6.51
CA THR A 43 9.25 2.28 7.34
C THR A 43 8.89 3.51 8.19
N CYS A 44 8.97 4.69 7.59
CA CYS A 44 8.74 5.96 8.27
C CYS A 44 8.07 6.98 7.36
N TRP A 45 7.63 8.08 7.94
CA TRP A 45 7.11 9.25 7.24
C TRP A 45 7.67 10.53 7.83
N TYR A 46 7.60 11.61 7.07
CA TYR A 46 8.05 12.94 7.50
C TYR A 46 7.26 14.04 6.78
N PHE A 47 7.37 15.27 7.29
CA PHE A 47 6.86 16.44 6.57
C PHE A 47 7.87 16.91 5.53
N TRP A 48 7.41 17.26 4.34
CA TRP A 48 8.28 17.66 3.22
C TRP A 48 9.19 18.85 3.56
N ASP A 49 8.71 19.76 4.43
CA ASP A 49 9.43 20.95 4.90
C ASP A 49 10.36 20.69 6.10
N ASN A 50 10.31 19.48 6.68
CA ASN A 50 11.22 19.04 7.73
C ASN A 50 11.61 17.54 7.55
N PRO A 51 12.42 17.21 6.53
CA PRO A 51 12.78 15.82 6.22
C PRO A 51 13.72 15.17 7.26
N THR A 52 14.31 15.97 8.14
CA THR A 52 15.21 15.48 9.20
C THR A 52 14.46 14.84 10.37
N HIS A 53 13.23 15.28 10.61
CA HIS A 53 12.39 14.76 11.68
C HIS A 53 11.43 13.70 11.11
N LYS A 54 11.73 12.44 11.42
CA LYS A 54 11.01 11.28 10.89
C LYS A 54 10.20 10.60 11.98
N TYR A 55 9.00 10.19 11.61
CA TYR A 55 8.09 9.45 12.46
C TYR A 55 8.01 8.00 11.96
N PRO A 56 8.15 6.99 12.84
CA PRO A 56 7.98 5.60 12.43
C PRO A 56 6.52 5.36 12.00
N PHE A 57 6.31 4.38 11.10
CA PHE A 57 4.97 3.86 10.91
C PHE A 57 4.48 3.20 12.20
N GLY A 58 3.18 3.35 12.51
CA GLY A 58 2.58 2.72 13.67
C GLY A 58 2.59 1.20 13.54
N GLU A 59 2.64 0.51 14.68
CA GLU A 59 2.52 -0.95 14.74
C GLU A 59 1.15 -1.40 14.20
N GLU A 60 1.13 -2.55 13.54
CA GLU A 60 -0.10 -3.17 13.06
C GLU A 60 -0.93 -3.60 14.28
N LEU A 61 -1.83 -2.73 14.75
CA LEU A 61 -2.81 -3.04 15.80
C LEU A 61 -3.55 -4.32 15.43
N ASP A 62 -3.33 -5.39 16.22
CA ASP A 62 -3.91 -6.74 16.16
C ASP A 62 -5.14 -6.86 15.26
N THR A 63 -4.90 -6.81 13.96
CA THR A 63 -5.78 -7.38 12.95
C THR A 63 -5.41 -8.85 12.90
N PRO A 64 -6.36 -9.79 12.81
CA PRO A 64 -6.01 -11.16 12.45
C PRO A 64 -5.15 -11.07 11.21
N SER A 65 -3.89 -11.47 11.39
CA SER A 65 -2.77 -11.38 10.46
C SER A 65 -3.22 -11.30 8.99
N ILE A 66 -3.25 -10.08 8.44
CA ILE A 66 -3.04 -9.90 7.00
C ILE A 66 -1.51 -9.87 6.72
N ALA A 67 -0.70 -10.23 7.71
CA ALA A 67 0.67 -10.73 7.52
C ALA A 67 0.70 -12.06 6.72
N GLU A 68 -0.46 -12.57 6.28
CA GLU A 68 -0.52 -13.39 5.08
C GLU A 68 -0.80 -12.52 3.85
N LYS A 69 0.29 -12.29 3.10
CA LYS A 69 0.34 -11.68 1.76
C LYS A 69 0.26 -10.16 1.66
N MET A 70 1.24 -9.45 2.22
CA MET A 70 2.09 -8.68 1.30
C MET A 70 2.90 -9.71 0.49
N SER A 71 2.20 -10.40 -0.41
CA SER A 71 2.80 -11.40 -1.27
C SER A 71 3.78 -10.61 -2.12
N SER A 72 5.07 -10.86 -1.91
CA SER A 72 6.08 -10.68 -2.93
C SER A 72 5.54 -11.29 -4.20
N ASN A 73 4.95 -10.46 -5.07
CA ASN A 73 4.51 -10.73 -6.44
C ASN A 73 4.36 -12.23 -6.77
N THR A 74 3.55 -12.99 -6.03
CA THR A 74 3.16 -14.31 -6.53
C THR A 74 2.23 -13.99 -7.69
N TYR A 75 2.56 -14.47 -8.88
CA TYR A 75 1.90 -14.32 -10.19
C TYR A 75 0.44 -14.80 -10.23
N GLN A 76 -0.31 -14.52 -9.17
CA GLN A 76 -1.60 -15.05 -8.80
C GLN A 76 -2.52 -13.89 -8.47
N LEU A 77 -3.75 -13.97 -8.96
CA LEU A 77 -4.80 -13.01 -8.66
C LEU A 77 -5.14 -13.04 -7.17
N ARG A 78 -5.56 -11.90 -6.63
CA ARG A 78 -6.04 -11.81 -5.25
C ARG A 78 -7.34 -12.59 -5.09
N GLU A 79 -7.66 -12.92 -3.85
CA GLU A 79 -8.96 -13.52 -3.51
C GLU A 79 -10.10 -12.60 -4.00
N GLY A 80 -11.09 -13.17 -4.70
CA GLY A 80 -12.20 -12.43 -5.32
C GLY A 80 -11.92 -11.89 -6.74
N GLU A 81 -10.66 -11.62 -7.12
CA GLU A 81 -10.33 -11.15 -8.49
C GLU A 81 -10.53 -12.26 -9.54
N ASN A 82 -10.54 -13.53 -9.12
CA ASN A 82 -10.75 -14.67 -9.99
C ASN A 82 -12.25 -14.94 -10.28
N GLU A 83 -13.17 -14.38 -9.49
CA GLU A 83 -14.60 -14.71 -9.54
C GLU A 83 -15.29 -14.02 -10.73
N SER A 84 -14.72 -12.92 -11.20
CA SER A 84 -15.20 -12.18 -12.37
C SER A 84 -14.74 -12.78 -13.70
N LEU A 85 -13.85 -13.77 -13.66
CA LEU A 85 -13.25 -14.38 -14.85
C LEU A 85 -13.88 -15.73 -15.16
N THR A 86 -14.21 -15.94 -16.43
CA THR A 86 -14.53 -17.28 -16.94
C THR A 86 -13.30 -18.19 -16.89
N PHE A 87 -13.52 -19.51 -16.89
CA PHE A 87 -12.43 -20.51 -16.89
C PHE A 87 -11.38 -20.26 -18.00
N VAL A 88 -11.83 -19.87 -19.19
CA VAL A 88 -10.95 -19.58 -20.34
C VAL A 88 -10.11 -18.32 -20.10
N GLN A 89 -10.72 -17.27 -19.55
CA GLN A 89 -9.99 -16.04 -19.22
C GLN A 89 -8.97 -16.27 -18.11
N LYS A 90 -9.34 -17.07 -17.09
CA LYS A 90 -8.45 -17.45 -16.01
C LYS A 90 -7.22 -18.19 -16.54
N GLN A 91 -7.38 -19.18 -17.42
CA GLN A 91 -6.25 -19.89 -18.02
C GLN A 91 -5.35 -18.98 -18.87
N LYS A 92 -5.94 -18.12 -19.71
CA LYS A 92 -5.16 -17.17 -20.52
C LYS A 92 -4.34 -16.21 -19.65
N LEU A 93 -4.94 -15.73 -18.56
CA LEU A 93 -4.30 -14.80 -17.65
C LEU A 93 -3.18 -15.48 -16.84
N THR A 94 -3.40 -16.71 -16.36
CA THR A 94 -2.36 -17.49 -15.68
C THR A 94 -1.15 -17.73 -16.60
N LEU A 95 -1.38 -18.17 -17.85
CA LEU A 95 -0.30 -18.37 -18.82
C LEU A 95 0.48 -17.07 -19.11
N LEU A 96 -0.23 -15.94 -19.18
CA LEU A 96 0.39 -14.64 -19.40
C LEU A 96 1.27 -14.26 -18.20
N LEU A 97 0.77 -14.40 -16.97
CA LEU A 97 1.51 -14.07 -15.76
C LEU A 97 2.77 -14.96 -15.59
N GLU A 98 2.67 -16.23 -15.95
CA GLU A 98 3.83 -17.15 -16.00
C GLU A 98 4.84 -16.72 -17.07
N SER A 99 4.40 -16.29 -18.26
CA SER A 99 5.32 -15.89 -19.34
C SER A 99 6.15 -14.65 -19.03
N PHE A 100 5.66 -13.77 -18.16
CA PHE A 100 6.33 -12.54 -17.74
C PHE A 100 6.93 -12.65 -16.34
N GLN A 101 7.19 -13.87 -15.86
CA GLN A 101 7.67 -14.10 -14.50
C GLN A 101 8.91 -13.25 -14.17
N ASN A 102 9.84 -13.22 -15.12
CA ASN A 102 11.11 -12.48 -15.08
C ASN A 102 10.98 -10.96 -14.91
N VAL A 103 9.86 -10.34 -15.32
CA VAL A 103 9.65 -8.88 -15.18
C VAL A 103 9.46 -8.49 -13.73
N PHE A 104 8.93 -9.40 -12.91
CA PHE A 104 8.58 -9.13 -11.52
C PHE A 104 9.61 -9.70 -10.53
N GLU A 105 10.67 -10.34 -11.03
CA GLU A 105 11.80 -10.74 -10.19
C GLU A 105 12.60 -9.48 -9.76
N PRO A 106 12.97 -9.36 -8.48
CA PRO A 106 13.81 -8.25 -8.03
C PRO A 106 15.16 -8.29 -8.77
N GLY A 107 15.55 -7.19 -9.41
CA GLY A 107 16.85 -7.10 -10.08
C GLY A 107 17.99 -7.47 -9.14
N GLU A 108 18.95 -8.25 -9.63
CA GLU A 108 20.14 -8.66 -8.85
C GLU A 108 20.84 -7.41 -8.29
N LYS A 109 21.09 -7.41 -6.98
CA LYS A 109 21.89 -6.35 -6.33
C LYS A 109 23.28 -6.39 -6.95
N GLN A 110 23.60 -5.42 -7.80
CA GLN A 110 24.97 -5.18 -8.22
C GLN A 110 25.82 -4.93 -6.97
N GLN A 111 26.65 -5.90 -6.60
CA GLN A 111 27.67 -5.71 -5.59
C GLN A 111 28.71 -4.75 -6.19
N LEU A 112 28.71 -3.50 -5.71
CA LEU A 112 29.81 -2.58 -5.94
C LEU A 112 31.02 -3.10 -5.16
N SER A 113 32.00 -3.62 -5.91
CA SER A 113 33.35 -3.96 -5.46
C SER A 113 34.18 -2.73 -5.14
#